data_AF-A0AA47EW36-F1
#
_entry.id   AF-A0AA47EW36-F1
#
_cell.length_a   1.000
_cell.length_b   1.000
_cell.length_c   1.000
_cell.angle_alpha   90.00
_cell.angle_beta   90.00
_cell.angle_gamma   90.00
#
_symmetry.space_group_name_H-M   'P 1'
#
loop_
_entity.id
_entity.type
_entity.pdbx_description
1 polymer ?
#
loop_
_entity_poly.entity_id
_entity_poly.type
_entity_poly.pdbx_seq_one_letter_code
_entity_poly.pdbx_strand_id
1 'polypeptide(L)'
;MNVQVKPARREIAPAIVATELTTDTLLALSMREIGAIHVKGYYPVDVADRAASRCIDHPKLGHYNKKYTSSVGRICTPHIDSEWDPLAARKYHDEAVENIQDLRTLFAPHLTPADKIRLQLQEFWPGGANIQRLHGHSCFVGAIRVFRPSSSRFYPHNDTIIEESDAPELAGIEEQMVGGFNSDSQHQRL
;
A
#
# COMPACT_ATOMS: atom_id res chain seq x y z
N MET A 1 39.17 -12.97 -7.96
CA MET A 1 38.69 -12.72 -6.58
C MET A 1 37.68 -11.59 -6.66
N ASN A 2 36.37 -11.91 -6.65
CA ASN A 2 35.33 -10.89 -6.56
C ASN A 2 35.17 -10.52 -5.09
N VAL A 3 35.60 -9.32 -4.72
CA VAL A 3 35.32 -8.75 -3.40
C VAL A 3 33.84 -8.37 -3.40
N GLN A 4 33.03 -9.19 -2.74
CA GLN A 4 31.67 -8.83 -2.37
C GLN A 4 31.77 -7.64 -1.40
N VAL A 5 31.57 -6.43 -1.92
CA VAL A 5 31.41 -5.24 -1.09
C VAL A 5 30.11 -5.45 -0.32
N LYS A 6 30.22 -5.74 0.99
CA LYS A 6 29.06 -5.71 1.88
C LYS A 6 28.46 -4.30 1.78
N PRO A 7 27.16 -4.15 1.50
CA PRO A 7 26.53 -2.83 1.54
C PRO A 7 26.78 -2.21 2.91
N ALA A 8 27.16 -0.95 2.92
CA ALA A 8 27.31 -0.18 4.15
C ALA A 8 26.02 -0.33 4.98
N ARG A 9 26.18 -0.49 6.29
CA ARG A 9 25.07 -0.62 7.22
C ARG A 9 24.23 0.66 7.10
N ARG A 10 23.06 0.58 6.44
CA ARG A 10 22.14 1.71 6.28
C ARG A 10 21.85 2.28 7.66
N GLU A 11 22.03 3.59 7.83
CA GLU A 11 21.68 4.27 9.08
C GLU A 11 20.20 4.00 9.41
N ILE A 12 19.96 3.67 10.68
CA ILE A 12 18.60 3.41 11.18
C ILE A 12 17.91 4.77 11.23
N ALA A 13 16.79 4.91 10.53
CA ALA A 13 15.98 6.13 10.58
C ALA A 13 15.65 6.47 12.05
N PRO A 14 15.75 7.74 12.46
CA PRO A 14 15.47 8.15 13.83
C PRO A 14 14.00 7.88 14.16
N ALA A 15 13.69 7.64 15.43
CA ALA A 15 12.32 7.41 15.92
C ALA A 15 11.44 8.69 15.94
N ILE A 16 11.70 9.61 15.02
CA ILE A 16 10.96 10.87 14.85
C ILE A 16 9.76 10.58 13.96
N VAL A 17 8.59 11.03 14.41
CA VAL A 17 7.31 10.87 13.69
C VAL A 17 6.71 12.24 13.46
N ALA A 18 6.57 12.63 12.19
CA ALA A 18 5.84 13.84 11.83
C ALA A 18 4.32 13.60 11.94
N THR A 19 3.56 14.66 12.24
CA THR A 19 2.10 14.56 12.44
C THR A 19 1.28 15.14 11.30
N GLU A 20 1.93 15.69 10.29
CA GLU A 20 1.30 16.34 9.13
C GLU A 20 1.88 15.77 7.84
N LEU A 21 1.05 15.69 6.80
CA LEU A 21 1.48 15.32 5.46
C LEU A 21 1.69 16.59 4.64
N THR A 22 2.95 16.92 4.36
CA THR A 22 3.39 18.12 3.65
C THR A 22 4.55 17.78 2.73
N THR A 23 4.92 18.70 1.82
CA THR A 23 6.14 18.55 1.01
C THR A 23 7.37 18.32 1.88
N ASP A 24 7.55 19.12 2.93
CA ASP A 24 8.73 19.03 3.81
C ASP A 24 8.82 17.69 4.54
N THR A 25 7.69 17.19 5.07
CA THR A 25 7.67 15.91 5.79
C THR A 25 7.86 14.73 4.85
N LEU A 26 7.35 14.80 3.61
CA LEU A 26 7.60 13.80 2.56
C LEU A 26 9.09 13.76 2.16
N LEU A 27 9.72 14.93 2.00
CA LEU A 27 11.15 15.02 1.69
C LEU A 27 12.00 14.49 2.86
N ALA A 28 11.70 14.90 4.09
CA ALA A 28 12.37 14.39 5.29
C ALA A 28 12.24 12.86 5.41
N LEU A 29 11.06 12.30 5.10
CA LEU A 29 10.86 10.85 5.07
C LEU A 29 11.70 10.18 3.99
N SER A 30 11.76 10.76 2.79
CA SER A 30 12.56 10.24 1.67
C SER A 30 14.08 10.28 1.94
N MET A 31 14.53 11.29 2.68
CA MET A 31 15.92 11.46 3.09
C MET A 31 16.26 10.71 4.38
N ARG A 32 15.30 9.95 4.95
CA ARG A 32 15.44 9.18 6.21
C ARG A 32 15.74 10.06 7.43
N GLU A 33 15.39 11.33 7.38
CA GLU A 33 15.52 12.27 8.51
C GLU A 33 14.42 12.07 9.56
N ILE A 34 13.29 11.46 9.16
CA ILE A 34 12.22 10.99 10.04
C ILE A 34 11.90 9.52 9.73
N GLY A 35 11.37 8.79 10.71
CA GLY A 35 11.01 7.39 10.55
C GLY A 35 9.59 7.17 10.01
N ALA A 36 8.67 8.11 10.25
CA ALA A 36 7.28 7.99 9.79
C ALA A 36 6.54 9.33 9.75
N ILE A 37 5.44 9.35 9.01
CA ILE A 37 4.41 10.39 9.07
C ILE A 37 3.11 9.74 9.58
N HIS A 38 2.55 10.26 10.67
CA HIS A 38 1.31 9.76 11.26
C HIS A 38 0.30 10.89 11.44
N VAL A 39 -0.63 10.99 10.48
CA VAL A 39 -1.70 11.99 10.50
C VAL A 39 -2.96 11.41 11.16
N LYS A 40 -3.28 11.87 12.37
CA LYS A 40 -4.51 11.46 13.07
C LYS A 40 -5.73 12.07 12.40
N GLY A 41 -6.84 11.31 12.37
CA GLY A 41 -8.09 11.78 11.77
C GLY A 41 -7.97 12.05 10.26
N TYR A 42 -7.01 11.42 9.59
CA TYR A 42 -6.75 11.65 8.17
C TYR A 42 -7.96 11.34 7.29
N TYR A 43 -8.77 10.35 7.63
CA TYR A 43 -9.95 9.95 6.87
C TYR A 43 -11.20 9.90 7.77
N PRO A 44 -12.39 10.29 7.29
CA PRO A 44 -13.60 10.29 8.12
C PRO A 44 -13.94 8.89 8.63
N VAL A 45 -14.05 8.75 9.94
CA VAL A 45 -14.28 7.46 10.62
C VAL A 45 -15.59 6.82 10.18
N ASP A 46 -16.66 7.62 10.07
CA ASP A 46 -17.97 7.13 9.66
C ASP A 46 -17.98 6.56 8.24
N VAL A 47 -17.19 7.14 7.32
CA VAL A 47 -17.04 6.65 5.95
C VAL A 47 -16.23 5.36 5.95
N ALA A 48 -15.13 5.32 6.70
CA ALA A 48 -14.29 4.14 6.82
C ALA A 48 -15.06 2.94 7.39
N ASP A 49 -15.86 3.15 8.44
CA ASP A 49 -16.66 2.10 9.07
C ASP A 49 -17.72 1.54 8.12
N ARG A 50 -18.43 2.40 7.38
CA ARG A 50 -19.40 1.96 6.36
C ARG A 50 -18.74 1.11 5.28
N ALA A 51 -17.57 1.52 4.80
CA ALA A 51 -16.81 0.76 3.81
C ALA A 51 -16.32 -0.57 4.39
N ALA A 52 -15.79 -0.57 5.62
CA ALA A 52 -15.29 -1.76 6.30
C ALA A 52 -16.38 -2.83 6.46
N SER A 53 -17.62 -2.45 6.82
CA SER A 53 -18.74 -3.39 6.88
C SER A 53 -19.02 -4.05 5.52
N ARG A 54 -18.94 -3.30 4.42
CA ARG A 54 -19.11 -3.85 3.05
C ARG A 54 -17.97 -4.76 2.63
N CYS A 55 -16.77 -4.54 3.16
CA CYS A 55 -15.58 -5.34 2.84
C CYS A 55 -15.64 -6.76 3.41
N ILE A 56 -16.26 -6.95 4.57
CA ILE A 56 -16.31 -8.25 5.26
C ILE A 56 -17.07 -9.29 4.44
N ASP A 57 -18.09 -8.87 3.69
CA ASP A 57 -18.93 -9.74 2.86
C ASP A 57 -18.67 -9.55 1.36
N HIS A 58 -17.53 -8.94 1.00
CA HIS A 58 -17.23 -8.62 -0.39
C HIS A 58 -17.03 -9.90 -1.23
N PRO A 59 -17.62 -10.02 -2.44
CA PRO A 59 -17.48 -11.22 -3.27
C PRO A 59 -16.04 -11.57 -3.66
N LYS A 60 -15.18 -10.56 -3.77
CA LYS A 60 -13.74 -10.74 -4.06
C LYS A 60 -12.86 -10.91 -2.81
N LEU A 61 -13.43 -11.09 -1.62
CA LEU A 61 -12.65 -11.31 -0.40
C LEU A 61 -11.93 -12.67 -0.46
N GLY A 62 -10.60 -12.64 -0.59
CA GLY A 62 -9.72 -13.81 -0.59
C GLY A 62 -8.61 -13.70 0.47
N HIS A 63 -7.55 -14.50 0.38
CA HIS A 63 -6.44 -14.55 1.34
C HIS A 63 -5.07 -14.64 0.68
N TYR A 64 -4.07 -13.88 1.13
CA TYR A 64 -2.71 -13.81 0.52
C TYR A 64 -2.16 -15.17 0.06
N ASN A 65 -1.51 -15.21 -1.10
CA ASN A 65 -0.97 -16.47 -1.65
C ASN A 65 0.28 -16.93 -0.85
N LYS A 66 0.96 -15.99 -0.19
CA LYS A 66 2.15 -16.25 0.63
C LYS A 66 1.80 -16.96 1.95
N LYS A 67 2.57 -18.02 2.25
CA LYS A 67 2.45 -18.88 3.46
C LYS A 67 2.34 -18.10 4.78
N TYR A 68 3.02 -16.97 4.91
CA TYR A 68 3.09 -16.20 6.15
C TYR A 68 2.06 -15.05 6.24
N THR A 69 1.31 -14.78 5.17
CA THR A 69 0.29 -13.73 5.16
C THR A 69 -1.10 -14.24 4.79
N SER A 70 -1.21 -15.53 4.45
CA SER A 70 -2.45 -16.22 4.04
C SER A 70 -3.59 -16.23 5.06
N SER A 71 -3.34 -15.80 6.30
CA SER A 71 -4.38 -15.63 7.32
C SER A 71 -5.02 -14.23 7.31
N VAL A 72 -4.50 -13.32 6.49
CA VAL A 72 -5.05 -11.97 6.29
C VAL A 72 -5.92 -11.98 5.04
N GLY A 73 -7.16 -11.50 5.19
CA GLY A 73 -8.06 -11.34 4.05
C GLY A 73 -7.59 -10.20 3.15
N ARG A 74 -7.78 -10.31 1.84
CA ARG A 74 -7.57 -9.20 0.91
C ARG A 74 -8.74 -9.06 -0.06
N ILE A 75 -9.07 -7.81 -0.38
CA ILE A 75 -9.89 -7.46 -1.55
C ILE A 75 -8.93 -6.84 -2.56
N CYS A 76 -9.02 -7.35 -3.79
CA CYS A 76 -8.11 -7.09 -4.91
C CYS A 76 -6.69 -7.64 -4.67
N THR A 77 -6.03 -8.03 -5.76
CA THR A 77 -4.73 -8.71 -5.74
C THR A 77 -3.60 -7.68 -5.73
N PRO A 78 -2.72 -7.65 -4.72
CA PRO A 78 -1.52 -6.84 -4.74
C PRO A 78 -0.46 -7.44 -5.68
N HIS A 79 0.44 -6.61 -6.22
CA HIS A 79 1.45 -7.04 -7.18
C HIS A 79 2.31 -8.22 -6.68
N ILE A 80 2.61 -8.24 -5.38
CA ILE A 80 3.37 -9.31 -4.70
C ILE A 80 2.80 -10.73 -4.89
N ASP A 81 1.49 -10.85 -5.14
CA ASP A 81 0.84 -12.15 -5.40
C ASP A 81 1.09 -12.67 -6.83
N SER A 82 1.80 -11.90 -7.68
CA SER A 82 2.25 -12.36 -9.00
C SER A 82 3.43 -13.32 -8.94
N GLU A 83 4.25 -13.29 -7.87
CA GLU A 83 5.34 -14.24 -7.62
C GLU A 83 6.29 -14.50 -8.83
N TRP A 84 6.59 -13.46 -9.63
CA TRP A 84 7.37 -13.57 -10.88
C TRP A 84 6.73 -14.45 -11.98
N ASP A 85 5.47 -14.85 -11.82
CA ASP A 85 4.69 -15.53 -12.86
C ASP A 85 4.15 -14.51 -13.88
N PRO A 86 4.54 -14.58 -15.16
CA PRO A 86 4.08 -13.65 -16.19
C PRO A 86 2.56 -13.67 -16.40
N LEU A 87 1.90 -14.81 -16.16
CA LEU A 87 0.44 -14.91 -16.29
C LEU A 87 -0.27 -14.18 -15.15
N ALA A 88 0.17 -14.40 -13.91
CA ALA A 88 -0.34 -13.68 -12.75
C ALA A 88 -0.04 -12.17 -12.82
N ALA A 89 1.15 -11.77 -13.28
CA ALA A 89 1.51 -10.36 -13.47
C ALA A 89 0.62 -9.70 -14.54
N ARG A 90 0.39 -10.37 -15.67
CA ARG A 90 -0.54 -9.89 -16.70
C ARG A 90 -1.95 -9.72 -16.16
N LYS A 91 -2.46 -10.74 -15.44
CA LYS A 91 -3.77 -10.68 -14.79
C LYS A 91 -3.89 -9.51 -13.83
N TYR A 92 -2.87 -9.28 -12.99
CA TYR A 92 -2.83 -8.13 -12.07
C TYR A 92 -3.00 -6.80 -12.82
N HIS A 93 -2.27 -6.62 -13.93
CA HIS A 93 -2.34 -5.41 -14.74
C HIS A 93 -3.66 -5.26 -15.49
N ASP A 94 -4.18 -6.33 -16.07
CA ASP A 94 -5.45 -6.34 -16.80
C ASP A 94 -6.63 -5.98 -15.87
N GLU A 95 -6.60 -6.46 -14.62
CA GLU A 95 -7.63 -6.20 -13.62
C GLU A 95 -7.42 -4.89 -12.85
N ALA A 96 -6.27 -4.22 -12.99
CA ALA A 96 -5.89 -3.08 -12.13
C ALA A 96 -6.93 -1.95 -12.16
N VAL A 97 -7.37 -1.52 -13.34
CA VAL A 97 -8.35 -0.44 -13.49
C VAL A 97 -9.72 -0.85 -12.95
N GLU A 98 -10.16 -2.07 -13.24
CA GLU A 98 -11.44 -2.58 -12.72
C GLU A 98 -11.42 -2.63 -11.19
N ASN A 99 -10.33 -3.15 -10.59
CA ASN A 99 -10.15 -3.20 -9.14
C ASN A 99 -10.15 -1.81 -8.50
N ILE A 100 -9.58 -0.79 -9.16
CA ILE A 100 -9.68 0.61 -8.69
C ILE A 100 -11.15 1.06 -8.64
N GLN A 101 -11.93 0.75 -9.67
CA GLN A 101 -13.35 1.12 -9.70
C GLN A 101 -14.16 0.36 -8.66
N ASP A 102 -13.91 -0.94 -8.51
CA ASP A 102 -14.54 -1.79 -7.51
C ASP A 102 -14.33 -1.22 -6.10
N LEU A 103 -13.08 -0.86 -5.76
CA LEU A 103 -12.78 -0.16 -4.52
C LEU A 103 -13.55 1.16 -4.37
N ARG A 104 -13.65 1.97 -5.43
CA ARG A 104 -14.42 3.22 -5.38
C ARG A 104 -15.90 3.00 -5.10
N THR A 105 -16.49 1.91 -5.58
CA THR A 105 -17.89 1.59 -5.27
C THR A 105 -18.11 1.35 -3.77
N LEU A 106 -17.14 0.77 -3.06
CA LEU A 106 -17.22 0.53 -1.62
C LEU A 106 -17.32 1.82 -0.81
N PHE A 107 -16.64 2.87 -1.25
CA PHE A 107 -16.58 4.16 -0.58
C PHE A 107 -17.57 5.20 -1.13
N ALA A 108 -18.26 4.91 -2.25
CA ALA A 108 -19.22 5.82 -2.86
C ALA A 108 -20.29 6.31 -1.84
N PRO A 109 -20.63 7.62 -1.83
CA PRO A 109 -20.22 8.66 -2.80
C PRO A 109 -18.91 9.40 -2.46
N HIS A 110 -18.12 8.90 -1.50
CA HIS A 110 -16.88 9.53 -1.05
C HIS A 110 -15.66 8.98 -1.81
N LEU A 111 -14.56 9.76 -1.84
CA LEU A 111 -13.27 9.29 -2.34
C LEU A 111 -12.75 8.16 -1.46
N THR A 112 -12.10 7.15 -2.04
CA THR A 112 -11.33 6.17 -1.26
C THR A 112 -10.17 6.85 -0.52
N PRO A 113 -9.68 6.30 0.61
CA PRO A 113 -8.45 6.80 1.25
C PRO A 113 -7.25 6.83 0.29
N ALA A 114 -7.15 5.82 -0.59
CA ALA A 114 -6.12 5.74 -1.62
C ALA A 114 -6.24 6.86 -2.68
N ASP A 115 -7.45 7.18 -3.13
CA ASP A 115 -7.66 8.31 -4.05
C ASP A 115 -7.35 9.65 -3.37
N LYS A 116 -7.76 9.82 -2.11
CA LYS A 116 -7.47 11.04 -1.33
C LYS A 116 -5.97 11.27 -1.23
N ILE A 117 -5.20 10.27 -0.80
CA ILE A 117 -3.75 10.42 -0.66
C ILE A 117 -3.06 10.59 -2.00
N ARG A 118 -3.50 9.91 -3.07
CA ARG A 118 -2.91 10.09 -4.39
C ARG A 118 -3.02 11.54 -4.87
N LEU A 119 -4.19 12.18 -4.69
CA LEU A 119 -4.36 13.58 -5.07
C LEU A 119 -3.45 14.50 -4.26
N GLN A 120 -3.35 14.27 -2.95
CA GLN A 120 -2.44 15.06 -2.11
C GLN A 120 -0.97 14.84 -2.45
N LEU A 121 -0.54 13.61 -2.74
CA LEU A 121 0.83 13.33 -3.17
C LEU A 121 1.12 13.98 -4.53
N GLN A 122 0.13 14.07 -5.43
CA GLN A 122 0.27 14.80 -6.69
C GLN A 122 0.54 16.29 -6.47
N GLU A 123 0.01 16.87 -5.40
CA GLU A 123 0.17 18.28 -5.04
C GLU A 123 1.43 18.54 -4.20
N PHE A 124 1.76 17.63 -3.27
CA PHE A 124 2.84 17.82 -2.31
C PHE A 124 4.20 17.30 -2.78
N TRP A 125 4.23 16.28 -3.64
CA TRP A 125 5.50 15.79 -4.17
C TRP A 125 6.04 16.76 -5.23
N PRO A 126 7.30 17.23 -5.15
CA PRO A 126 7.81 18.26 -6.07
C PRO A 126 7.71 17.90 -7.57
N GLY A 127 7.80 16.61 -7.91
CA GLY A 127 7.64 16.11 -9.28
C GLY A 127 6.23 15.62 -9.64
N GLY A 128 5.28 15.69 -8.71
CA GLY A 128 3.99 15.00 -8.80
C GLY A 128 4.08 13.50 -8.52
N ALA A 129 2.96 12.86 -8.22
CA ALA A 129 2.87 11.46 -7.85
C ALA A 129 1.82 10.74 -8.71
N ASN A 130 2.30 10.14 -9.80
CA ASN A 130 1.47 9.36 -10.71
C ASN A 130 1.30 7.92 -10.23
N ILE A 131 0.27 7.24 -10.73
CA ILE A 131 0.13 5.79 -10.55
C ILE A 131 1.32 5.12 -11.27
N GLN A 132 2.06 4.27 -10.55
CA GLN A 132 3.18 3.51 -11.11
C GLN A 132 2.73 2.71 -12.34
N ARG A 133 3.60 2.64 -13.33
CA ARG A 133 3.49 1.69 -14.44
C ARG A 133 4.63 0.68 -14.38
N LEU A 134 4.35 -0.57 -14.67
CA LEU A 134 5.36 -1.61 -14.83
C LEU A 134 5.18 -2.22 -16.21
N HIS A 135 6.25 -2.30 -17.00
CA HIS A 135 6.21 -2.81 -18.38
C HIS A 135 5.16 -2.08 -19.23
N GLY A 136 5.00 -0.78 -19.02
CA GLY A 136 4.01 0.04 -19.70
C GLY A 136 2.56 -0.20 -19.26
N HIS A 137 2.27 -0.98 -18.22
CA HIS A 137 0.91 -1.22 -17.70
C HIS A 137 0.67 -0.56 -16.35
N SER A 138 -0.54 -0.04 -16.11
CA SER A 138 -0.88 0.59 -14.82
C SER A 138 -0.85 -0.41 -13.67
N CYS A 139 -0.32 0.01 -12.51
CA CYS A 139 -0.49 -0.69 -11.25
C CYS A 139 -1.82 -0.37 -10.58
N PHE A 140 -2.26 -1.29 -9.72
CA PHE A 140 -3.35 -1.08 -8.80
C PHE A 140 -2.98 -0.11 -7.67
N VAL A 141 -3.94 0.67 -7.15
CA VAL A 141 -3.68 1.81 -6.23
C VAL A 141 -3.76 1.47 -4.73
N GLY A 142 -3.72 0.18 -4.40
CA GLY A 142 -3.67 -0.30 -3.01
C GLY A 142 -4.80 -1.27 -2.68
N ALA A 143 -4.51 -2.27 -1.84
CA ALA A 143 -5.47 -3.32 -1.45
C ALA A 143 -6.15 -3.04 -0.11
N ILE A 144 -7.36 -3.57 0.08
CA ILE A 144 -7.99 -3.63 1.41
C ILE A 144 -7.54 -4.91 2.08
N ARG A 145 -6.97 -4.79 3.28
CA ARG A 145 -6.59 -5.92 4.13
C ARG A 145 -7.64 -6.08 5.24
N VAL A 146 -8.21 -7.28 5.35
CA VAL A 146 -9.18 -7.63 6.39
C VAL A 146 -8.50 -8.49 7.44
N PHE A 147 -8.37 -7.95 8.64
CA PHE A 147 -7.79 -8.63 9.79
C PHE A 147 -8.89 -9.18 10.68
N ARG A 148 -8.86 -10.49 10.94
CA ARG A 148 -9.69 -11.15 11.95
C ARG A 148 -8.89 -11.23 13.26
N PRO A 149 -9.36 -10.62 14.37
CA PRO A 149 -8.57 -10.46 15.59
C PRO A 149 -7.95 -11.75 16.14
N SER A 150 -8.66 -12.87 16.06
CA SER A 150 -8.20 -14.15 16.60
C SER A 150 -7.28 -14.92 15.66
N SER A 151 -7.48 -14.81 14.34
CA SER A 151 -6.87 -15.72 13.36
C SER A 151 -5.83 -15.07 12.44
N SER A 152 -5.91 -13.77 12.19
CA SER A 152 -4.98 -13.11 11.28
C SER A 152 -3.61 -12.93 11.95
N ARG A 153 -2.56 -13.24 11.19
CA ARG A 153 -1.15 -13.08 11.53
C ARG A 153 -0.45 -12.46 10.33
N PHE A 154 0.26 -11.37 10.59
CA PHE A 154 1.06 -10.66 9.59
C PHE A 154 2.45 -10.50 10.20
N TYR A 155 3.40 -11.28 9.69
CA TYR A 155 4.74 -11.35 10.26
C TYR A 155 5.57 -10.14 9.85
N PRO A 156 6.62 -9.78 10.61
CA PRO A 156 7.58 -8.77 10.19
C PRO A 156 8.14 -9.07 8.79
N HIS A 157 8.09 -8.07 7.91
CA HIS A 157 8.58 -8.11 6.54
C HIS A 157 8.97 -6.69 6.11
N ASN A 158 9.69 -6.60 5.01
CA ASN A 158 9.93 -5.34 4.30
C ASN A 158 9.33 -5.48 2.90
N ASP A 159 8.71 -4.42 2.40
CA ASP A 159 8.20 -4.37 1.04
C ASP A 159 9.26 -3.74 0.13
N THR A 160 9.58 -4.39 -0.98
CA THR A 160 10.53 -3.86 -1.97
C THR A 160 10.16 -4.36 -3.37
N ILE A 161 9.71 -3.45 -4.23
CA ILE A 161 9.15 -3.76 -5.54
C ILE A 161 10.18 -4.41 -6.48
N ILE A 162 11.47 -4.14 -6.28
CA ILE A 162 12.55 -4.74 -7.05
C ILE A 162 12.77 -6.23 -6.75
N GLU A 163 12.21 -6.75 -5.64
CA GLU A 163 12.17 -8.20 -5.37
C GLU A 163 10.96 -8.89 -6.03
N GLU A 164 10.08 -8.11 -6.69
CA GLU A 164 8.82 -8.60 -7.27
C GLU A 164 8.71 -8.35 -8.77
N SER A 165 9.49 -7.42 -9.34
CA SER A 165 9.44 -7.06 -10.76
C SER A 165 10.80 -6.58 -11.28
N ASP A 166 11.05 -6.84 -12.56
CA ASP A 166 12.22 -6.38 -13.32
C ASP A 166 11.87 -5.24 -14.29
N ALA A 167 10.71 -4.61 -14.11
CA ALA A 167 10.24 -3.55 -15.01
C ALA A 167 11.26 -2.41 -15.12
N PRO A 168 11.59 -1.95 -16.34
CA PRO A 168 12.59 -0.90 -16.55
C PRO A 168 12.21 0.42 -15.87
N GLU A 169 10.92 0.68 -15.63
CA GLU A 169 10.43 1.84 -14.89
C GLU A 169 10.86 1.88 -13.41
N LEU A 170 11.39 0.77 -12.88
CA LEU A 170 11.94 0.72 -11.52
C LEU A 170 13.40 1.19 -11.45
N ALA A 171 14.05 1.40 -12.59
CA ALA A 171 15.43 1.86 -12.64
C ALA A 171 15.56 3.23 -11.93
N GLY A 172 16.45 3.31 -10.94
CA GLY A 172 16.71 4.53 -10.18
C GLY A 172 15.74 4.77 -9.01
N ILE A 173 14.82 3.86 -8.70
CA ILE A 173 14.07 3.92 -7.45
C ILE A 173 15.01 3.53 -6.30
N GLU A 174 15.31 4.50 -5.44
CA GLU A 174 16.20 4.29 -4.29
C GLU A 174 15.44 3.97 -3.00
N GLU A 175 14.23 4.51 -2.87
CA GLU A 175 13.42 4.43 -1.67
C GLU A 175 11.98 4.03 -2.01
N GLN A 176 11.41 3.17 -1.17
CA GLN A 176 10.00 2.78 -1.23
C GLN A 176 9.35 3.11 0.11
N MET A 177 8.23 3.83 0.05
CA MET A 177 7.43 4.20 1.22
C MET A 177 6.13 3.39 1.25
N VAL A 178 5.65 3.09 2.45
CA VAL A 178 4.38 2.38 2.67
C VAL A 178 3.40 3.32 3.37
N GLY A 179 2.18 3.41 2.82
CA GLY A 179 1.05 4.12 3.43
C GLY A 179 -0.05 3.15 3.84
N GLY A 180 -0.62 3.33 5.03
CA GLY A 180 -1.72 2.52 5.54
C GLY A 180 -2.78 3.38 6.22
N PHE A 181 -4.05 2.97 6.07
CA PHE A 181 -5.19 3.58 6.74
C PHE A 181 -5.91 2.50 7.53
N ASN A 182 -6.06 2.72 8.83
CA ASN A 182 -6.64 1.75 9.74
C ASN A 182 -8.02 2.24 10.21
N SER A 183 -9.00 1.36 10.18
CA SER A 183 -10.33 1.56 10.77
C SER A 183 -10.66 0.39 11.67
N ASP A 184 -11.00 0.67 12.92
CA ASP A 184 -11.41 -0.34 13.88
C ASP A 184 -12.94 -0.37 13.98
N SER A 185 -13.56 -1.38 13.38
CA SER A 185 -15.02 -1.57 13.45
C SER A 185 -15.52 -2.14 14.79
N GLN A 186 -14.66 -2.17 15.82
CA GLN A 186 -14.96 -2.78 17.13
C GLN A 186 -15.93 -1.98 18.02
N HIS A 187 -16.55 -0.90 17.53
CA HIS A 187 -17.40 -0.01 18.35
C HIS A 187 -18.92 -0.12 18.13
N GLN A 188 -19.45 -1.28 17.71
CA GLN A 188 -20.90 -1.49 17.64
C GLN A 188 -21.38 -2.81 18.28
N ARG A 189 -20.99 -3.06 19.54
CA ARG A 189 -21.74 -3.95 20.45
C ARG A 189 -21.68 -3.39 21.87
N LEU A 190 -22.58 -2.45 22.16
CA LEU A 190 -23.15 -2.24 23.49
C LEU A 190 -24.67 -2.40 23.37
#